data_AF-A0A6P0SQF8-F1
#
_entry.id   AF-A0A6P0SQF8-F1
#
_cell.length_a   1.000
_cell.length_b   1.000
_cell.length_c   1.000
_cell.angle_alpha   90.00
_cell.angle_beta   90.00
_cell.angle_gamma   90.00
#
_symmetry.space_group_name_H-M   'P 1'
#
loop_
_entity.id
_entity.type
_entity.pdbx_description
1 polymer ?
#
loop_
_entity_poly.entity_id
_entity_poly.type
_entity_poly.pdbx_seq_one_letter_code
_entity_poly.pdbx_strand_id
1 'polypeptide(L)'
;MGKKVLLVDADMRKPQVHHRLQLSKECGLINLIADDNLTLFIKALINYDNNNIIEDPSISELKQLIDTLNPESTSIDQLKNKITNRIKYKFRYPLRWLLPSEDKINCRSISNLKWLIQNVITQKRPEHPNLSILTTGEITSDPTKLLYSDKMKRLIKYFEEMFDLVIYDTPPVLGLADTSLLTPRTDGLILVTRVGKTDRSALTQALENLKLSQIKVLGIVANGVKDEYRGLDEGDKNPDGRVHPDFTGSIKTKVLF
;
A
#
# COMPACT_ATOMS: atom_id res chain seq x y z
N MET A 1 -6.51 -0.21 -24.44
CA MET A 1 -6.81 -0.01 -23.00
C MET A 1 -5.56 0.52 -22.32
N GLY A 2 -5.68 1.43 -21.36
CA GLY A 2 -4.52 1.97 -20.62
C GLY A 2 -3.94 0.97 -19.62
N LYS A 3 -2.68 1.16 -19.22
CA LYS A 3 -2.03 0.35 -18.19
C LYS A 3 -2.70 0.57 -16.83
N LYS A 4 -3.03 -0.51 -16.12
CA LYS A 4 -3.51 -0.53 -14.73
C LYS A 4 -2.34 -0.32 -13.79
N VAL A 5 -2.38 0.74 -13.00
CA VAL A 5 -1.31 1.10 -12.06
C VAL A 5 -1.84 1.01 -10.63
N LEU A 6 -1.07 0.41 -9.74
CA LEU A 6 -1.31 0.41 -8.30
C LEU A 6 -0.25 1.23 -7.58
N LEU A 7 -0.65 2.26 -6.84
CA LEU A 7 0.21 2.96 -5.88
C LEU A 7 -0.05 2.42 -4.48
N VAL A 8 0.95 1.82 -3.85
CA VAL A 8 0.89 1.29 -2.49
C VAL A 8 1.64 2.22 -1.53
N ASP A 9 0.98 2.75 -0.50
CA ASP A 9 1.62 3.48 0.59
C ASP A 9 2.23 2.49 1.59
N ALA A 10 3.47 2.06 1.31
CA ALA A 10 4.24 1.14 2.13
C ALA A 10 5.13 1.87 3.17
N ASP A 11 5.05 3.20 3.26
CA ASP A 11 5.67 3.98 4.34
C ASP A 11 4.80 3.88 5.60
N MET A 12 4.92 2.74 6.30
CA MET A 12 4.20 2.49 7.55
C MET A 12 4.72 3.33 8.73
N ARG A 13 5.87 4.01 8.57
CA ARG A 13 6.48 4.83 9.63
C ARG A 13 5.94 6.25 9.61
N LYS A 14 5.72 6.80 8.42
CA LYS A 14 5.13 8.12 8.23
C LYS A 14 4.26 8.11 6.97
N PRO A 15 3.08 7.46 7.02
CA PRO A 15 2.20 7.37 5.85
C PRO A 15 1.66 8.74 5.48
N GLN A 16 1.69 9.08 4.19
CA GLN A 16 1.31 10.43 3.72
C GLN A 16 0.41 10.41 2.49
N VAL A 17 0.30 9.28 1.77
CA VAL A 17 -0.46 9.23 0.52
C VAL A 17 -1.93 9.54 0.77
N HIS A 18 -2.51 8.99 1.84
CA HIS A 18 -3.90 9.23 2.20
C HIS A 18 -4.20 10.73 2.45
N HIS A 19 -3.32 11.44 3.15
CA HIS A 19 -3.48 12.88 3.38
C HIS A 19 -3.33 13.69 2.10
N ARG A 20 -2.31 13.39 1.28
CA ARG A 20 -2.05 14.13 0.04
C ARG A 20 -3.13 13.94 -1.01
N LEU A 21 -3.71 12.75 -1.06
CA LEU A 21 -4.75 12.39 -2.01
C LEU A 21 -6.15 12.44 -1.39
N GLN A 22 -6.32 12.99 -0.18
CA GLN A 22 -7.60 13.10 0.53
C GLN A 22 -8.41 11.78 0.48
N LEU A 23 -7.75 10.69 0.88
CA LEU A 23 -8.29 9.33 0.88
C LEU A 23 -8.57 8.87 2.31
N SER A 24 -9.47 7.90 2.47
CA SER A 24 -9.67 7.22 3.75
C SER A 24 -8.41 6.45 4.14
N LYS A 25 -8.15 6.33 5.44
CA LYS A 25 -7.05 5.54 6.01
C LYS A 25 -7.53 4.33 6.83
N GLU A 26 -8.84 4.06 6.82
CA GLU A 26 -9.46 3.07 7.72
C GLU A 26 -9.14 1.62 7.33
N CYS A 27 -8.98 1.35 6.03
CA CYS A 27 -8.57 0.04 5.53
C CYS A 27 -7.42 0.21 4.54
N GLY A 28 -6.39 -0.62 4.67
CA GLY A 28 -5.20 -0.52 3.81
C GLY A 28 -4.27 -1.71 3.88
N LEU A 29 -3.02 -1.49 3.50
CA LEU A 29 -1.97 -2.51 3.43
C LEU A 29 -1.78 -3.26 4.76
N ILE A 30 -1.81 -2.57 5.89
CA ILE A 30 -1.65 -3.20 7.20
C ILE A 30 -2.81 -4.15 7.48
N ASN A 31 -4.04 -3.81 7.14
CA ASN A 31 -5.18 -4.72 7.30
C ASN A 31 -5.00 -5.99 6.47
N LEU A 32 -4.56 -5.84 5.21
CA LEU A 32 -4.30 -6.98 4.33
C LEU A 32 -3.24 -7.96 4.89
N ILE A 33 -2.30 -7.47 5.70
CA ILE A 33 -1.21 -8.26 6.25
C ILE A 33 -1.54 -8.76 7.66
N ALA A 34 -2.04 -7.89 8.54
CA ALA A 34 -2.21 -8.16 9.96
C ALA A 34 -3.52 -8.89 10.25
N ASP A 35 -4.62 -8.52 9.59
CA ASP A 35 -5.92 -9.07 9.89
C ASP A 35 -6.03 -10.52 9.35
N ASP A 36 -6.78 -11.37 10.05
CA ASP A 36 -7.30 -12.59 9.44
C ASP A 36 -8.35 -12.24 8.39
N ASN A 37 -8.61 -13.16 7.47
CA ASN A 37 -9.50 -12.89 6.34
C ASN A 37 -10.90 -12.43 6.82
N LEU A 38 -11.46 -12.98 7.91
CA LEU A 38 -12.82 -12.63 8.36
C LEU A 38 -12.84 -11.19 8.91
N THR A 39 -11.84 -10.86 9.72
CA THR A 39 -11.66 -9.50 10.25
C THR A 39 -11.55 -8.48 9.11
N LEU A 40 -10.71 -8.78 8.11
CA LEU A 40 -10.52 -7.93 6.95
C LEU A 40 -11.85 -7.72 6.20
N PHE A 41 -12.58 -8.80 5.93
CA PHE A 41 -13.88 -8.74 5.24
C PHE A 41 -14.90 -7.92 6.02
N ILE A 42 -14.99 -8.08 7.34
CA ILE A 42 -15.93 -7.33 8.17
C ILE A 42 -15.59 -5.84 8.12
N LYS A 43 -14.33 -5.46 8.39
CA LYS A 43 -13.89 -4.06 8.37
C LYS A 43 -14.15 -3.41 7.01
N ALA A 44 -13.80 -4.12 5.94
CA ALA A 44 -14.02 -3.68 4.58
C ALA A 44 -15.51 -3.44 4.28
N LEU A 45 -16.39 -4.38 4.64
CA LEU A 45 -17.84 -4.25 4.41
C LEU A 45 -18.51 -3.19 5.29
N ILE A 46 -18.00 -2.94 6.50
CA ILE A 46 -18.47 -1.82 7.32
C ILE A 46 -18.21 -0.50 6.61
N ASN A 47 -17.02 -0.33 6.04
CA ASN A 47 -16.58 0.92 5.39
C ASN A 47 -17.00 1.01 3.91
N TYR A 48 -17.72 0.01 3.39
CA TYR A 48 -18.17 -0.01 2.01
C TYR A 48 -19.34 0.97 1.83
N ASP A 49 -19.23 1.85 0.83
CA ASP A 49 -20.29 2.82 0.51
C ASP A 49 -21.57 2.10 0.07
N ASN A 50 -22.65 2.33 0.81
CA ASN A 50 -23.96 1.73 0.55
C ASN A 50 -24.56 2.16 -0.80
N ASN A 51 -24.05 3.23 -1.42
CA ASN A 51 -24.48 3.66 -2.75
C ASN A 51 -23.87 2.81 -3.88
N ASN A 52 -22.81 2.04 -3.59
CA ASN A 52 -22.20 1.15 -4.56
C ASN A 52 -22.91 -0.21 -4.58
N ILE A 53 -23.25 -0.70 -5.76
CA ILE A 53 -23.90 -2.01 -5.91
C ILE A 53 -22.88 -3.12 -5.62
N ILE A 54 -23.22 -4.01 -4.68
CA ILE A 54 -22.49 -5.26 -4.48
C ILE A 54 -23.09 -6.31 -5.41
N GLU A 55 -22.39 -6.61 -6.50
CA GLU A 55 -22.87 -7.56 -7.52
C GLU A 55 -22.88 -9.02 -7.01
N ASP A 56 -21.99 -9.37 -6.08
CA ASP A 56 -21.92 -10.73 -5.53
C ASP A 56 -23.03 -10.94 -4.46
N PRO A 57 -24.00 -11.84 -4.70
CA PRO A 57 -25.11 -12.08 -3.78
C PRO A 57 -24.65 -12.53 -2.39
N SER A 58 -23.54 -13.25 -2.31
CA SER A 58 -22.98 -13.76 -1.06
C SER A 58 -22.42 -12.62 -0.20
N ILE A 59 -21.75 -11.68 -0.84
CA ILE A 59 -21.18 -10.51 -0.18
C ILE A 59 -22.31 -9.57 0.24
N SER A 60 -23.35 -9.43 -0.60
CA SER A 60 -24.56 -8.67 -0.27
C SER A 60 -25.28 -9.23 0.96
N GLU A 61 -25.47 -10.56 1.02
CA GLU A 61 -26.07 -11.22 2.19
C GLU A 61 -25.23 -11.02 3.47
N LEU A 62 -23.90 -11.10 3.35
CA LEU A 62 -23.00 -10.85 4.47
C LEU A 62 -23.05 -9.39 4.94
N LYS A 63 -23.11 -8.42 4.01
CA LYS A 63 -23.26 -7.00 4.34
C LYS A 63 -24.57 -6.75 5.08
N GLN A 64 -25.69 -7.27 4.57
CA GLN A 64 -26.98 -7.19 5.26
C GLN A 64 -26.91 -7.79 6.67
N LEU A 65 -26.25 -8.95 6.83
CA LEU A 65 -26.05 -9.54 8.14
C LEU A 65 -25.24 -8.62 9.06
N ILE A 66 -24.13 -8.06 8.60
CA ILE A 66 -23.30 -7.13 9.38
C ILE A 66 -24.11 -5.91 9.82
N ASP A 67 -24.89 -5.32 8.91
CA ASP A 67 -25.70 -4.13 9.19
C ASP A 67 -26.76 -4.41 10.26
N THR A 68 -27.35 -5.61 10.30
CA THR A 68 -28.30 -6.01 11.37
C THR A 68 -27.66 -6.15 12.75
N LEU A 69 -26.32 -6.15 12.84
CA LEU A 69 -25.59 -6.32 14.09
C LEU A 69 -25.11 -5.00 14.70
N ASN A 70 -25.52 -3.85 14.15
CA ASN A 70 -25.13 -2.50 14.58
C ASN A 70 -23.60 -2.39 14.70
N PRO A 71 -22.88 -2.37 13.56
CA PRO A 71 -21.43 -2.43 13.55
C PRO A 71 -20.76 -1.22 14.22
N GLU A 72 -21.40 -0.04 14.20
CA GLU A 72 -20.86 1.18 14.81
C GLU A 72 -20.71 1.10 16.34
N SER A 73 -21.54 0.28 17.00
CA SER A 73 -21.56 0.13 18.45
C SER A 73 -21.01 -1.21 18.94
N THR A 74 -20.53 -2.07 18.03
CA THR A 74 -20.15 -3.46 18.34
C THR A 74 -18.68 -3.68 18.01
N SER A 75 -17.91 -4.26 18.93
CA SER A 75 -16.50 -4.54 18.64
C SER A 75 -16.34 -5.57 17.52
N ILE A 76 -15.23 -5.50 16.79
CA ILE A 76 -14.94 -6.43 15.69
C ILE A 76 -14.94 -7.89 16.17
N ASP A 77 -14.41 -8.19 17.35
CA ASP A 77 -14.43 -9.55 17.91
C ASP A 77 -15.85 -10.02 18.25
N GLN A 78 -16.69 -9.13 18.78
CA GLN A 78 -18.09 -9.43 19.01
C GLN A 78 -18.84 -9.67 17.69
N LEU A 79 -18.58 -8.87 16.66
CA LEU A 79 -19.14 -9.06 15.32
C LEU A 79 -18.71 -10.41 14.74
N LYS A 80 -17.41 -10.75 14.81
CA LYS A 80 -16.90 -12.06 14.35
C LYS A 80 -17.61 -13.22 15.04
N ASN A 81 -17.77 -13.15 16.36
CA ASN A 81 -18.46 -14.19 17.12
C ASN A 81 -19.94 -14.29 16.73
N LYS A 82 -20.65 -13.16 16.65
CA LYS A 82 -22.07 -13.12 16.24
C LYS A 82 -22.26 -13.67 14.82
N ILE A 83 -21.43 -13.24 13.87
CA ILE A 83 -21.47 -13.68 12.47
C ILE A 83 -21.16 -15.18 12.39
N THR A 84 -20.08 -15.63 13.03
CA THR A 84 -19.68 -17.05 13.02
C THR A 84 -20.79 -17.94 13.57
N ASN A 85 -21.41 -17.55 14.69
CA ASN A 85 -22.54 -18.28 15.26
C ASN A 85 -23.73 -18.29 14.29
N ARG A 86 -24.12 -17.14 13.75
CA ARG A 86 -25.28 -17.03 12.85
C ARG A 86 -25.11 -17.86 11.58
N ILE A 87 -23.91 -17.85 11.02
CA ILE A 87 -23.57 -18.64 9.83
C ILE A 87 -23.48 -20.14 10.16
N LYS A 88 -22.96 -20.52 11.35
CA LYS A 88 -22.91 -21.92 11.80
C LYS A 88 -24.29 -22.57 11.89
N TYR A 89 -25.31 -21.80 12.27
CA TYR A 89 -26.69 -22.29 12.37
C TYR A 89 -27.51 -22.12 11.08
N LYS A 90 -27.11 -21.20 10.19
CA LYS A 90 -27.80 -20.95 8.91
C LYS A 90 -27.25 -21.78 7.73
N PHE A 91 -25.97 -22.16 7.76
CA PHE A 91 -25.30 -22.86 6.66
C PHE A 91 -24.54 -24.11 7.14
N ARG A 92 -24.73 -25.23 6.43
CA ARG A 92 -24.13 -26.55 6.74
C ARG A 92 -22.59 -26.59 6.65
N TYR A 93 -21.94 -25.54 6.12
CA TYR A 93 -20.48 -25.37 6.02
C TYR A 93 -20.09 -23.88 6.18
N PRO A 94 -19.64 -23.40 7.36
CA PRO A 94 -19.90 -22.00 7.71
C PRO A 94 -19.12 -20.95 6.87
N LEU A 95 -17.80 -20.98 6.79
CA LEU A 95 -17.03 -19.84 6.21
C LEU A 95 -15.87 -20.26 5.32
N ARG A 96 -15.70 -21.57 5.09
CA ARG A 96 -14.60 -22.18 4.33
C ARG A 96 -14.61 -21.82 2.83
N TRP A 97 -15.72 -21.25 2.36
CA TRP A 97 -15.95 -20.82 0.98
C TRP A 97 -15.68 -19.32 0.77
N LEU A 98 -15.85 -18.50 1.82
CA LEU A 98 -15.62 -17.06 1.78
C LEU A 98 -14.14 -16.72 2.08
N LEU A 99 -13.49 -17.53 2.90
CA LEU A 99 -12.14 -17.30 3.39
C LEU A 99 -11.30 -18.58 3.23
N PRO A 100 -10.13 -18.52 2.59
CA PRO A 100 -9.23 -19.66 2.57
C PRO A 100 -8.73 -19.91 4.00
N SER A 101 -8.67 -21.17 4.42
CA SER A 101 -7.74 -21.54 5.49
C SER A 101 -6.34 -21.22 5.00
N GLU A 102 -5.44 -20.75 5.88
CA GLU A 102 -4.08 -20.29 5.50
C GLU A 102 -3.33 -21.28 4.59
N ASP A 103 -3.67 -22.57 4.64
CA ASP A 103 -3.05 -23.65 3.87
C ASP A 103 -3.87 -24.20 2.67
N LYS A 104 -5.08 -23.70 2.38
CA LYS A 104 -5.89 -24.20 1.24
C LYS A 104 -6.61 -23.05 0.51
N ILE A 105 -5.97 -22.56 -0.55
CA ILE A 105 -6.55 -21.61 -1.49
C ILE A 105 -7.52 -22.36 -2.41
N ASN A 106 -8.80 -21.95 -2.46
CA ASN A 106 -9.76 -22.44 -3.46
C ASN A 106 -10.11 -21.31 -4.46
N CYS A 107 -10.59 -21.65 -5.66
CA CYS A 107 -10.85 -20.70 -6.74
C CYS A 107 -11.89 -19.61 -6.42
N ARG A 108 -12.86 -19.87 -5.54
CA ARG A 108 -13.86 -18.87 -5.10
C ARG A 108 -13.29 -17.89 -4.08
N SER A 109 -12.42 -18.36 -3.19
CA SER A 109 -11.72 -17.52 -2.22
C SER A 109 -10.77 -16.51 -2.91
N ILE A 110 -10.17 -16.86 -4.04
CA ILE A 110 -9.36 -15.92 -4.85
C ILE A 110 -10.25 -14.81 -5.44
N SER A 111 -11.45 -15.16 -5.90
CA SER A 111 -12.41 -14.22 -6.49
C SER A 111 -12.90 -13.19 -5.47
N ASN A 112 -13.16 -13.62 -4.23
CA ASN A 112 -13.60 -12.73 -3.17
C ASN A 112 -12.48 -11.79 -2.68
N LEU A 113 -11.24 -12.30 -2.52
CA LEU A 113 -10.08 -11.46 -2.18
C LEU A 113 -9.81 -10.42 -3.28
N LYS A 114 -9.96 -10.83 -4.54
CA LYS A 114 -9.85 -9.95 -5.70
C LYS A 114 -10.88 -8.83 -5.67
N TRP A 115 -12.14 -9.19 -5.47
CA TRP A 115 -13.21 -8.22 -5.35
C TRP A 115 -12.95 -7.26 -4.18
N LEU A 116 -12.53 -7.77 -3.03
CA LEU A 116 -12.27 -6.98 -1.82
C LEU A 116 -11.15 -5.96 -2.05
N ILE A 117 -10.03 -6.42 -2.62
CA ILE A 117 -8.90 -5.55 -2.93
C ILE A 117 -9.32 -4.49 -3.93
N GLN A 118 -10.00 -4.87 -5.02
CA GLN A 118 -10.31 -3.94 -6.11
C GLN A 118 -11.41 -2.92 -5.80
N ASN A 119 -12.40 -3.31 -4.99
CA ASN A 119 -13.61 -2.51 -4.78
C ASN A 119 -13.69 -1.88 -3.40
N VAL A 120 -12.93 -2.38 -2.43
CA VAL A 120 -13.06 -1.93 -1.04
C VAL A 120 -11.76 -1.38 -0.48
N ILE A 121 -10.64 -2.08 -0.70
CA ILE A 121 -9.37 -1.71 -0.07
C ILE A 121 -8.58 -0.74 -0.95
N THR A 122 -8.59 -0.92 -2.27
CA THR A 122 -8.02 0.07 -3.18
C THR A 122 -9.01 1.17 -3.49
N GLN A 123 -8.59 2.40 -3.28
CA GLN A 123 -9.36 3.60 -3.59
C GLN A 123 -9.00 4.07 -5.00
N LYS A 124 -9.99 4.58 -5.74
CA LYS A 124 -9.82 5.10 -7.09
C LYS A 124 -10.27 6.55 -7.16
N ARG A 125 -9.73 7.28 -8.12
CA ARG A 125 -10.13 8.65 -8.44
C ARG A 125 -10.82 8.66 -9.81
N PRO A 126 -12.02 9.27 -9.96
CA PRO A 126 -12.70 9.35 -11.25
C PRO A 126 -11.84 9.97 -12.35
N GLU A 127 -11.03 10.98 -12.00
CA GLU A 127 -10.07 11.64 -12.88
C GLU A 127 -8.95 10.71 -13.40
N HIS A 128 -8.69 9.59 -12.70
CA HIS A 128 -7.63 8.64 -13.02
C HIS A 128 -8.13 7.19 -12.91
N PRO A 129 -8.95 6.71 -13.86
CA PRO A 129 -9.66 5.42 -13.76
C PRO A 129 -8.74 4.20 -13.74
N ASN A 130 -7.52 4.32 -14.28
CA ASN A 130 -6.52 3.25 -14.31
C ASN A 130 -5.55 3.29 -13.11
N LEU A 131 -5.71 4.25 -12.19
CA LEU A 131 -4.90 4.37 -10.98
C LEU A 131 -5.70 3.87 -9.77
N SER A 132 -5.25 2.75 -9.20
CA SER A 132 -5.66 2.28 -7.89
C SER A 132 -4.66 2.75 -6.84
N ILE A 133 -5.15 3.16 -5.67
CA ILE A 133 -4.32 3.55 -4.54
C ILE A 133 -4.65 2.64 -3.35
N LEU A 134 -3.63 1.97 -2.82
CA LEU A 134 -3.67 1.21 -1.58
C LEU A 134 -3.00 2.04 -0.49
N THR A 135 -3.79 2.64 0.38
CA THR A 135 -3.28 3.37 1.56
C THR A 135 -2.69 2.41 2.58
N THR A 136 -1.92 2.93 3.54
CA THR A 136 -1.28 2.11 4.58
C THR A 136 -2.29 1.42 5.50
N GLY A 137 -3.40 2.07 5.83
CA GLY A 137 -4.32 1.60 6.86
C GLY A 137 -3.91 2.09 8.25
N GLU A 138 -4.56 1.58 9.30
CA GLU A 138 -4.22 1.90 10.68
C GLU A 138 -2.91 1.24 11.12
N ILE A 139 -2.01 2.03 11.71
CA ILE A 139 -0.72 1.54 12.21
C ILE A 139 -0.95 0.83 13.55
N THR A 140 -0.78 -0.49 13.56
CA THR A 140 -1.08 -1.33 14.74
C THR A 140 0.07 -2.24 15.16
N SER A 141 1.18 -2.27 14.42
CA SER A 141 2.28 -3.23 14.61
C SER A 141 3.60 -2.72 14.03
N ASP A 142 4.70 -3.40 14.34
CA ASP A 142 6.03 -3.11 13.78
C ASP A 142 6.03 -3.29 12.25
N PRO A 143 6.33 -2.22 11.47
CA PRO A 143 6.46 -2.27 10.01
C PRO A 143 7.36 -3.39 9.50
N THR A 144 8.49 -3.61 10.18
CA THR A 144 9.52 -4.57 9.76
C THR A 144 8.95 -5.99 9.70
N LYS A 145 8.19 -6.36 10.75
CA LYS A 145 7.53 -7.67 10.85
C LYS A 145 6.46 -7.86 9.79
N LEU A 146 5.66 -6.82 9.51
CA LEU A 146 4.61 -6.88 8.49
C LEU A 146 5.21 -7.04 7.09
N LEU A 147 6.21 -6.23 6.75
CA LEU A 147 6.88 -6.24 5.44
C LEU A 147 7.62 -7.56 5.17
N TYR A 148 8.16 -8.22 6.21
CA TYR A 148 8.85 -9.50 6.07
C TYR A 148 7.91 -10.73 6.05
N SER A 149 6.65 -10.57 6.45
CA SER A 149 5.69 -11.67 6.60
C SER A 149 5.40 -12.41 5.29
N ASP A 150 5.06 -13.71 5.37
CA ASP A 150 4.66 -14.49 4.20
C ASP A 150 3.37 -13.96 3.55
N LYS A 151 2.49 -13.33 4.34
CA LYS A 151 1.32 -12.62 3.80
C LYS A 151 1.74 -11.49 2.86
N MET A 152 2.72 -10.67 3.23
CA MET A 152 3.23 -9.62 2.35
C MET A 152 3.84 -10.19 1.06
N LYS A 153 4.60 -11.30 1.16
CA LYS A 153 5.15 -11.98 -0.03
C LYS A 153 4.05 -12.43 -0.99
N ARG A 154 2.96 -13.00 -0.47
CA ARG A 154 1.79 -13.40 -1.26
C ARG A 154 1.07 -12.20 -1.88
N LEU A 155 0.94 -11.09 -1.14
CA LEU A 155 0.31 -9.86 -1.65
C LEU A 155 1.10 -9.23 -2.78
N ILE A 156 2.44 -9.19 -2.71
CA ILE A 156 3.27 -8.67 -3.81
C ILE A 156 3.00 -9.46 -5.10
N LYS A 157 3.08 -10.79 -5.04
CA LYS A 157 2.77 -11.67 -6.17
C LYS A 157 1.34 -11.45 -6.69
N TYR A 158 0.40 -11.27 -5.77
CA TYR A 158 -0.99 -11.01 -6.13
C TYR A 158 -1.15 -9.67 -6.88
N PHE A 159 -0.43 -8.62 -6.47
CA PHE A 159 -0.46 -7.33 -7.16
C PHE A 159 0.21 -7.39 -8.53
N GLU A 160 1.32 -8.11 -8.65
CA GLU A 160 2.00 -8.44 -9.91
C GLU A 160 1.05 -9.07 -10.93
N GLU A 161 0.25 -10.06 -10.52
CA GLU A 161 -0.70 -10.73 -11.41
C GLU A 161 -1.87 -9.81 -11.84
N MET A 162 -2.16 -8.77 -11.05
CA MET A 162 -3.36 -7.96 -11.20
C MET A 162 -3.15 -6.62 -11.90
N PHE A 163 -1.97 -6.03 -11.79
CA PHE A 163 -1.65 -4.69 -12.27
C PHE A 163 -0.47 -4.73 -13.23
N ASP A 164 -0.46 -3.80 -14.19
CA ASP A 164 0.62 -3.69 -15.19
C ASP A 164 1.84 -2.93 -14.64
N LEU A 165 1.67 -2.25 -13.50
CA LEU A 165 2.71 -1.53 -12.76
C LEU A 165 2.28 -1.38 -11.29
N VAL A 166 3.15 -1.72 -10.35
CA VAL A 166 2.94 -1.47 -8.92
C VAL A 166 4.07 -0.59 -8.39
N ILE A 167 3.70 0.53 -7.78
CA ILE A 167 4.63 1.49 -7.18
C ILE A 167 4.45 1.46 -5.67
N TYR A 168 5.48 1.05 -4.94
CA TYR A 168 5.49 1.12 -3.47
C TYR A 168 6.16 2.43 -3.03
N ASP A 169 5.42 3.29 -2.33
CA ASP A 169 5.98 4.41 -1.57
C ASP A 169 6.64 3.88 -0.31
N THR A 170 7.94 4.07 -0.16
CA THR A 170 8.71 3.55 0.98
C THR A 170 9.32 4.70 1.78
N PRO A 171 9.64 4.48 3.06
CA PRO A 171 10.32 5.49 3.86
C PRO A 171 11.74 5.74 3.32
N PRO A 172 12.41 6.81 3.77
CA PRO A 172 13.78 7.08 3.35
C PRO A 172 14.73 5.89 3.51
N VAL A 173 15.61 5.68 2.54
CA VAL A 173 16.45 4.47 2.49
C VAL A 173 17.57 4.43 3.53
N LEU A 174 18.02 5.60 4.00
CA LEU A 174 19.09 5.67 4.99
C LEU A 174 18.55 5.31 6.38
N GLY A 175 19.19 4.32 7.01
CA GLY A 175 18.90 3.92 8.39
C GLY A 175 17.66 3.05 8.58
N LEU A 176 16.95 2.67 7.51
CA LEU A 176 15.72 1.90 7.57
C LEU A 176 15.76 0.68 6.63
N ALA A 177 15.32 -0.48 7.14
CA ALA A 177 15.32 -1.74 6.39
C ALA A 177 14.09 -1.91 5.47
N ASP A 178 13.08 -1.06 5.60
CA ASP A 178 11.77 -1.24 4.95
C ASP A 178 11.89 -1.37 3.42
N THR A 179 12.72 -0.53 2.80
CA THR A 179 12.97 -0.57 1.35
C THR A 179 13.68 -1.87 0.95
N SER A 180 14.68 -2.31 1.72
CA SER A 180 15.44 -3.52 1.41
C SER A 180 14.66 -4.81 1.66
N LEU A 181 13.59 -4.77 2.46
CA LEU A 181 12.68 -5.91 2.64
C LEU A 181 11.75 -6.13 1.44
N LEU A 182 11.37 -5.06 0.74
CA LEU A 182 10.48 -5.11 -0.42
C LEU A 182 11.23 -5.39 -1.71
N THR A 183 12.38 -4.72 -1.90
CA THR A 183 13.08 -4.68 -3.19
C THR A 183 13.45 -6.06 -3.79
N PRO A 184 13.82 -7.10 -3.01
CA PRO A 184 14.12 -8.42 -3.56
C PRO A 184 12.96 -9.10 -4.31
N ARG A 185 11.73 -8.57 -4.21
CA ARG A 185 10.53 -9.10 -4.86
C ARG A 185 9.95 -8.12 -5.87
N THR A 186 10.79 -7.23 -6.40
CA THR A 186 10.40 -6.16 -7.31
C THR A 186 11.46 -5.97 -8.40
N ASP A 187 11.08 -5.34 -9.49
CA ASP A 187 11.93 -5.15 -10.68
C ASP A 187 13.06 -4.14 -10.48
N GLY A 188 12.88 -3.23 -9.53
CA GLY A 188 13.94 -2.36 -9.05
C GLY A 188 13.48 -1.15 -8.26
N LEU A 189 14.44 -0.29 -7.96
CA LEU A 189 14.28 0.87 -7.11
C LEU A 189 14.50 2.16 -7.89
N ILE A 190 13.61 3.14 -7.74
CA ILE A 190 13.88 4.54 -8.08
C ILE A 190 14.19 5.32 -6.81
N LEU A 191 15.34 5.98 -6.81
CA LEU A 191 15.73 6.88 -5.73
C LEU A 191 15.22 8.29 -6.01
N VAL A 192 14.65 8.96 -5.01
CA VAL A 192 14.15 10.34 -5.14
C VAL A 192 14.94 11.24 -4.20
N THR A 193 15.65 12.21 -4.77
CA THR A 193 16.44 13.19 -4.04
C THR A 193 15.88 14.60 -4.25
N ARG A 194 16.05 15.51 -3.29
CA ARG A 194 15.59 16.89 -3.43
C ARG A 194 16.76 17.83 -3.65
N VAL A 195 16.76 18.51 -4.80
CA VAL A 195 17.80 19.48 -5.17
C VAL A 195 17.83 20.63 -4.17
N GLY A 196 19.04 21.02 -3.76
CA GLY A 196 19.26 22.07 -2.77
C GLY A 196 18.82 21.73 -1.34
N LYS A 197 18.37 20.48 -1.07
CA LYS A 197 18.01 20.03 0.29
C LYS A 197 18.67 18.74 0.73
N THR A 198 18.89 17.81 -0.18
CA THR A 198 19.53 16.53 0.15
C THR A 198 21.04 16.67 0.08
N ASP A 199 21.72 16.30 1.17
CA ASP A 199 23.18 16.31 1.24
C ASP A 199 23.79 15.28 0.27
N ARG A 200 24.87 15.66 -0.42
CA ARG A 200 25.55 14.79 -1.40
C ARG A 200 26.18 13.55 -0.74
N SER A 201 26.73 13.69 0.47
CA SER A 201 27.30 12.57 1.22
C SER A 201 26.23 11.56 1.62
N ALA A 202 25.05 12.03 2.05
CA ALA A 202 23.91 11.17 2.35
C ALA A 202 23.44 10.40 1.09
N LEU A 203 23.38 11.07 -0.07
CA LEU A 203 23.04 10.42 -1.34
C LEU A 203 24.08 9.35 -1.73
N THR A 204 25.36 9.66 -1.56
CA THR A 204 26.46 8.75 -1.86
C THR A 204 26.38 7.51 -0.96
N GLN A 205 26.21 7.71 0.35
CA GLN A 205 26.04 6.63 1.32
C GLN A 205 24.82 5.76 1.01
N ALA A 206 23.70 6.37 0.60
CA ALA A 206 22.51 5.63 0.20
C ALA A 206 22.78 4.70 -1.00
N LEU A 207 23.45 5.23 -2.03
CA LEU A 207 23.80 4.45 -3.22
C LEU A 207 24.80 3.33 -2.91
N GLU A 208 25.78 3.58 -2.03
CA GLU A 208 26.72 2.57 -1.57
C GLU A 208 26.01 1.44 -0.81
N ASN A 209 25.13 1.78 0.14
CA ASN A 209 24.36 0.78 0.90
C ASN A 209 23.46 -0.07 0.00
N LEU A 210 22.81 0.55 -1.00
CA LEU A 210 21.97 -0.14 -1.98
C LEU A 210 22.81 -1.08 -2.87
N LYS A 211 24.00 -0.64 -3.28
CA LYS A 211 24.96 -1.44 -4.05
C LYS A 211 25.46 -2.65 -3.25
N LEU A 212 25.80 -2.46 -1.97
CA LEU A 212 26.20 -3.55 -1.08
C LEU A 212 25.08 -4.57 -0.86
N SER A 213 23.83 -4.10 -0.82
CA SER A 213 22.64 -4.94 -0.68
C SER A 213 22.19 -5.59 -2.00
N GLN A 214 22.96 -5.44 -3.09
CA GLN A 214 22.65 -5.94 -4.43
C GLN A 214 21.27 -5.50 -4.96
N ILE A 215 20.80 -4.33 -4.52
CA ILE A 215 19.53 -3.77 -4.96
C ILE A 215 19.73 -3.09 -6.32
N LYS A 216 18.91 -3.49 -7.31
CA LYS A 216 18.89 -2.88 -8.64
C LYS A 216 18.26 -1.50 -8.58
N VAL A 217 19.10 -0.46 -8.59
CA VAL A 217 18.65 0.93 -8.74
C VAL A 217 18.44 1.24 -10.23
N LEU A 218 17.19 1.49 -10.61
CA LEU A 218 16.79 1.80 -11.98
C LEU A 218 17.18 3.23 -12.39
N GLY A 219 17.22 4.15 -11.44
CA GLY A 219 17.57 5.53 -11.67
C GLY A 219 17.33 6.42 -10.46
N ILE A 220 17.67 7.71 -10.63
CA ILE A 220 17.50 8.76 -9.62
C ILE A 220 16.61 9.86 -10.20
N VAL A 221 15.59 10.26 -9.43
CA VAL A 221 14.74 11.42 -9.71
C VAL A 221 15.21 12.59 -8.86
N ALA A 222 15.71 13.63 -9.52
CA ALA A 222 16.02 14.92 -8.91
C ALA A 222 14.75 15.77 -8.84
N ASN A 223 14.18 15.91 -7.64
CA ASN A 223 12.96 16.65 -7.41
C ASN A 223 13.24 18.06 -6.81
N GLY A 224 12.33 19.00 -7.02
CA GLY A 224 12.44 20.35 -6.45
C GLY A 224 13.50 21.23 -7.12
N VAL A 225 13.82 20.96 -8.38
CA VAL A 225 14.62 21.86 -9.23
C VAL A 225 13.86 23.18 -9.34
N LYS A 226 14.49 24.30 -8.94
CA LYS A 226 13.93 25.64 -9.15
C LYS A 226 14.06 26.01 -10.62
N ASP A 227 13.11 26.80 -11.15
CA ASP A 227 13.08 27.22 -12.56
C ASP A 227 14.34 27.98 -13.00
N GLU A 228 15.06 28.62 -12.07
CA GLU A 228 16.37 29.23 -12.30
C GLU A 228 17.42 28.25 -12.89
N TYR A 229 17.22 26.94 -12.71
CA TYR A 229 18.09 25.88 -13.24
C TYR A 229 17.58 25.23 -14.53
N ARG A 230 16.39 25.59 -15.02
CA ARG A 230 15.85 25.07 -16.30
C ARG A 230 16.49 25.71 -17.54
N GLY A 231 17.17 26.85 -17.37
CA GLY A 231 17.90 27.54 -18.44
C GLY A 231 19.40 27.22 -18.51
N LEU A 232 19.93 26.36 -17.64
CA LEU A 232 21.38 26.14 -17.51
C LEU A 232 21.97 25.10 -18.49
N ASP A 233 21.17 24.59 -19.44
CA ASP A 233 21.74 23.92 -20.63
C ASP A 233 22.44 24.93 -21.57
N GLU A 234 22.30 26.23 -21.33
CA GLU A 234 23.15 27.28 -21.91
C GLU A 234 23.80 28.15 -20.81
N GLY A 235 24.95 27.69 -20.31
CA GLY A 235 26.12 28.56 -20.21
C GLY A 235 26.19 29.67 -19.16
N ASP A 236 25.53 29.62 -17.99
CA ASP A 236 25.78 30.64 -16.97
C ASP A 236 25.99 30.10 -15.53
N LYS A 237 27.10 30.50 -14.89
CA LYS A 237 27.47 30.11 -13.52
C LYS A 237 27.25 31.30 -12.60
N ASN A 238 26.45 31.13 -11.55
CA ASN A 238 26.33 32.15 -10.50
C ASN A 238 27.65 32.30 -9.70
N PRO A 239 28.02 33.53 -9.26
CA PRO A 239 29.38 33.85 -8.83
C PRO A 239 29.67 33.62 -7.34
N ASP A 240 28.68 33.30 -6.49
CA ASP A 240 28.86 33.41 -5.03
C ASP A 240 28.89 32.07 -4.27
N GLY A 241 28.53 30.94 -4.89
CA GLY A 241 28.86 29.58 -4.43
C GLY A 241 28.44 29.18 -3.01
N ARG A 242 27.58 29.92 -2.32
CA ARG A 242 27.21 29.63 -0.92
C ARG A 242 25.85 28.92 -0.84
N VAL A 243 25.86 27.76 -0.19
CA VAL A 243 24.64 27.06 0.24
C VAL A 243 24.31 27.48 1.67
N HIS A 244 23.07 27.88 1.91
CA HIS A 244 22.57 28.31 3.23
C HIS A 244 22.59 27.13 4.23
N PRO A 245 23.09 27.29 5.47
CA PRO A 245 23.09 26.21 6.45
C PRO A 245 21.68 25.99 7.02
N ASP A 246 21.41 24.73 7.41
CA ASP A 246 20.18 24.15 7.99
C ASP A 246 19.09 23.64 7.03
N PHE A 247 19.36 22.52 6.33
CA PHE A 247 18.30 21.71 5.70
C PHE A 247 18.66 20.21 5.64
N THR A 248 18.01 19.37 6.45
CA THR A 248 18.05 17.89 6.29
C THR A 248 16.93 17.44 5.33
N GLY A 249 17.25 17.31 4.04
CA GLY A 249 16.36 16.66 3.07
C GLY A 249 16.47 15.13 3.15
N SER A 250 15.35 14.42 3.33
CA SER A 250 15.35 12.96 3.28
C SER A 250 15.35 12.44 1.84
N ILE A 251 16.10 11.36 1.59
CA ILE A 251 16.11 10.65 0.31
C ILE A 251 14.94 9.67 0.33
N LYS A 252 13.90 9.94 -0.47
CA LYS A 252 12.77 9.03 -0.60
C LYS A 252 13.05 7.94 -1.62
N THR A 253 12.32 6.84 -1.55
CA THR A 253 12.43 5.72 -2.47
C THR A 253 11.07 5.33 -3.00
N LYS A 254 11.05 4.89 -4.25
CA LYS A 254 9.91 4.21 -4.87
C LYS A 254 10.41 2.86 -5.34
N VAL A 255 9.77 1.80 -4.89
CA VAL A 255 10.06 0.45 -5.41
C VAL A 255 9.06 0.15 -6.51
N LEU A 256 9.55 -0.35 -7.65
CA LEU A 256 8.75 -0.64 -8.83
C LEU A 256 8.69 -2.14 -9.07
N PHE A 257 7.47 -2.64 -9.19
CA PHE A 257 7.15 -3.92 -9.80
C PHE A 257 6.54 -3.62 -11.16
#